data_AF-A0A7J2KLI9-F1
#
_entry.id   AF-A0A7J2KLI9-F1
#
_cell.length_a   1.000
_cell.length_b   1.000
_cell.length_c   1.000
_cell.angle_alpha   90.00
_cell.angle_beta   90.00
_cell.angle_gamma   90.00
#
_symmetry.space_group_name_H-M   'P 1'
#
loop_
_entity.id
_entity.type
_entity.pdbx_description
1 polymer ?
#
loop_
_entity_poly.entity_id
_entity_poly.type
_entity_poly.pdbx_seq_one_letter_code
_entity_poly.pdbx_strand_id
1 'polypeptide(L)'
;MNKTLLEIVLQLIIIYPLIFIFLKNRKKESLKVIAVFSIFFIVNSFLLQLNLVFDSLSLFDGKWNWSGKIYSIIGSILFLVLYRKFKLKDYFLTFKQKSIFLKNGILIVISILIIQVIFTTTGTLFFDSTTEWNSETILFQLTMPGIDEEIAFRGIMLGLLIKVLRSNIRVFGIKIINPAILITSILFGLVHGFYITDSFEIGFNIFAFFFTMSFGIFWG
;
A
#
# COMPACT_ATOMS: atom_id res chain seq x y z
N MET A 1 5.42 20.56 -1.41
CA MET A 1 6.57 19.63 -1.42
C MET A 1 7.09 19.30 0.00
N ASN A 2 7.33 20.29 0.87
CA ASN A 2 7.90 20.05 2.20
C ASN A 2 7.01 19.17 3.11
N LYS A 3 5.68 19.35 3.08
CA LYS A 3 4.73 18.55 3.89
C LYS A 3 4.67 17.08 3.46
N THR A 4 4.57 16.81 2.16
CA THR A 4 4.56 15.45 1.59
C THR A 4 5.81 14.66 1.96
N LEU A 5 6.98 15.29 1.81
CA LEU A 5 8.24 14.63 2.18
C LEU A 5 8.27 14.35 3.69
N LEU A 6 7.79 15.30 4.50
CA LEU A 6 7.69 15.12 5.95
C LEU A 6 6.75 13.96 6.31
N GLU A 7 5.57 13.85 5.69
CA GLU A 7 4.65 12.72 5.86
C GLU A 7 5.34 11.39 5.57
N ILE A 8 5.96 11.25 4.40
CA ILE A 8 6.65 10.03 3.97
C ILE A 8 7.75 9.65 4.97
N VAL A 9 8.54 10.63 5.42
CA VAL A 9 9.61 10.41 6.40
C VAL A 9 9.05 9.97 7.75
N LEU A 10 7.99 10.61 8.24
CA LEU A 10 7.34 10.24 9.51
C LEU A 10 6.75 8.84 9.44
N GLN A 11 6.11 8.47 8.33
CA GLN A 11 5.58 7.12 8.11
C GLN A 11 6.70 6.06 8.16
N LEU A 12 7.85 6.33 7.53
CA LEU A 12 9.01 5.44 7.62
C LEU A 12 9.59 5.37 9.03
N ILE A 13 9.68 6.50 9.74
CA ILE A 13 10.12 6.54 11.14
C ILE A 13 9.23 5.67 12.03
N ILE A 14 7.91 5.71 11.84
CA ILE A 14 6.96 4.87 12.59
C ILE A 14 7.17 3.38 12.29
N ILE A 15 7.47 3.02 11.04
CA ILE A 15 7.63 1.63 10.60
C ILE A 15 8.99 1.02 10.94
N TYR A 16 10.07 1.81 10.95
CA TYR A 16 11.42 1.28 11.17
C TYR A 16 11.61 0.47 12.46
N PRO A 17 11.11 0.90 13.63
CA PRO A 17 11.19 0.11 14.85
C PRO A 17 10.65 -1.31 14.66
N LEU A 18 9.51 -1.45 13.99
CA LEU A 18 8.90 -2.76 13.70
C LEU A 18 9.79 -3.60 12.76
N ILE A 19 10.33 -3.00 11.70
CA ILE A 19 11.27 -3.67 10.79
C ILE A 19 12.49 -4.21 11.57
N PHE A 20 13.10 -3.39 12.43
CA PHE A 20 14.30 -3.77 13.17
C PHE A 20 14.03 -4.81 14.26
N ILE A 21 12.86 -4.80 14.89
CA ILE A 21 12.43 -5.83 15.85
C ILE A 21 12.33 -7.19 15.16
N PHE A 22 11.74 -7.25 13.97
CA PHE A 22 11.47 -8.50 13.25
C PHE A 22 12.56 -8.90 12.26
N LEU A 23 13.67 -8.17 12.20
CA LEU A 23 14.77 -8.46 11.30
C LEU A 23 15.38 -9.84 11.60
N LYS A 24 15.60 -10.65 10.56
CA LYS A 24 16.20 -11.99 10.71
C LYS A 24 17.67 -11.92 11.09
N ASN A 25 18.41 -10.98 10.50
CA ASN A 25 19.82 -10.73 10.78
C ASN A 25 20.22 -9.31 10.37
N ARG A 26 21.24 -8.74 11.02
CA ARG A 26 21.74 -7.39 10.73
C ARG A 26 22.89 -7.39 9.69
N LYS A 27 22.88 -8.34 8.75
CA LYS A 27 23.91 -8.38 7.69
C LYS A 27 23.72 -7.24 6.70
N LYS A 28 24.82 -6.79 6.07
CA LYS A 28 24.83 -5.73 5.05
C LYS A 28 23.79 -5.95 3.95
N GLU A 29 23.61 -7.19 3.49
CA GLU A 29 22.61 -7.52 2.47
C GLU A 29 21.16 -7.29 2.93
N SER A 30 20.84 -7.58 4.19
CA SER A 30 19.52 -7.31 4.75
C SER A 30 19.26 -5.82 4.87
N LEU A 31 20.27 -5.06 5.31
CA LEU A 31 20.19 -3.59 5.40
C LEU A 31 20.05 -2.94 4.01
N LYS A 32 20.74 -3.46 2.98
CA LYS A 32 20.55 -3.00 1.59
C LYS A 32 19.11 -3.19 1.13
N VAL A 33 18.49 -4.33 1.43
CA VAL A 33 17.08 -4.57 1.04
C VAL A 33 16.14 -3.63 1.77
N ILE A 34 16.38 -3.32 3.05
CA ILE A 34 15.61 -2.30 3.78
C ILE A 34 15.80 -0.92 3.15
N ALA A 35 17.03 -0.54 2.79
CA ALA A 35 17.27 0.72 2.10
C ALA A 35 16.54 0.80 0.75
N VAL A 36 16.55 -0.30 -0.03
CA VAL A 36 15.81 -0.40 -1.30
C VAL A 36 14.31 -0.27 -1.07
N PHE A 37 13.77 -0.91 -0.02
CA PHE A 37 12.37 -0.76 0.37
C PHE A 37 12.02 0.70 0.66
N SER A 38 12.84 1.41 1.43
CA SER A 38 12.59 2.81 1.79
C SER A 38 12.70 3.73 0.59
N ILE A 39 13.71 3.54 -0.27
CA ILE A 39 13.88 4.31 -1.52
C ILE A 39 12.67 4.07 -2.43
N PHE A 40 12.25 2.82 -2.60
CA PHE A 40 11.08 2.49 -3.40
C PHE A 40 9.83 3.19 -2.86
N PHE A 41 9.56 3.10 -1.55
CA PHE A 41 8.42 3.74 -0.93
C PHE A 41 8.42 5.26 -1.15
N ILE A 42 9.57 5.91 -0.93
CA ILE A 42 9.72 7.36 -1.14
C ILE A 42 9.41 7.72 -2.59
N VAL A 43 10.07 7.05 -3.55
CA VAL A 43 9.90 7.32 -4.98
C VAL A 43 8.45 7.09 -5.42
N ASN A 44 7.84 5.97 -5.00
CA ASN A 44 6.47 5.64 -5.33
C ASN A 44 5.49 6.70 -4.81
N SER A 45 5.64 7.12 -3.54
CA SER A 45 4.81 8.16 -2.93
C SER A 45 4.98 9.53 -3.61
N PHE A 46 6.21 9.86 -4.06
CA PHE A 46 6.45 11.07 -4.85
C PHE A 46 5.80 11.02 -6.23
N LEU A 47 5.94 9.91 -6.95
CA LEU A 47 5.34 9.72 -8.27
C LEU A 47 3.81 9.85 -8.20
N LEU A 48 3.20 9.33 -7.15
CA LEU A 48 1.76 9.43 -6.91
C LEU A 48 1.27 10.88 -6.74
N GLN A 49 2.12 11.77 -6.23
CA GLN A 49 1.77 13.19 -5.99
C GLN A 49 2.39 14.14 -7.02
N LEU A 50 3.06 13.62 -8.06
CA LEU A 50 3.89 14.42 -8.95
C LEU A 50 3.10 15.50 -9.70
N ASN A 51 1.92 15.14 -10.23
CA ASN A 51 1.03 16.06 -10.94
C ASN A 51 0.32 17.05 -10.01
N LEU A 52 0.25 16.77 -8.70
CA LEU A 52 -0.30 17.71 -7.71
C LEU A 52 0.70 18.82 -7.35
N VAL A 53 1.99 18.59 -7.63
CA VAL A 53 3.06 19.57 -7.42
C VAL A 53 3.37 20.33 -8.72
N PHE A 54 3.28 19.63 -9.86
CA PHE A 54 3.54 20.19 -11.17
C PHE A 54 2.32 19.97 -12.08
N ASP A 55 1.45 20.99 -12.15
CA ASP A 55 0.22 20.93 -12.95
C ASP A 55 0.49 20.61 -14.43
N SER A 56 1.64 21.03 -14.97
CA SER A 56 2.08 20.73 -16.34
C SER A 56 2.29 19.23 -16.62
N LEU A 57 2.36 18.41 -15.57
CA LEU A 57 2.48 16.95 -15.67
C LEU A 57 1.12 16.25 -15.53
N SER A 58 0.00 16.98 -15.53
CA SER A 58 -1.31 16.35 -15.64
C SER A 58 -1.56 15.85 -17.07
N LEU A 59 -1.75 14.54 -17.22
CA LEU A 59 -2.06 13.88 -18.49
C LEU A 59 -3.53 13.99 -18.87
N PHE A 60 -4.41 14.10 -17.87
CA PHE A 60 -5.85 14.13 -18.02
C PHE A 60 -6.44 15.26 -17.19
N ASP A 61 -7.43 15.94 -17.74
CA ASP A 61 -8.26 16.88 -16.99
C ASP A 61 -9.48 16.12 -16.46
N GLY A 62 -9.38 15.64 -15.23
CA GLY A 62 -10.35 14.74 -14.60
C GLY A 62 -10.43 14.96 -13.11
N LYS A 63 -11.53 14.52 -12.49
CA LYS A 63 -11.74 14.69 -11.03
C LYS A 63 -10.79 13.85 -10.20
N TRP A 64 -10.28 12.75 -10.78
CA TRP A 64 -9.41 11.79 -10.09
C TRP A 64 -7.95 11.91 -10.50
N ASN A 65 -7.05 11.45 -9.62
CA ASN A 65 -5.61 11.49 -9.84
C ASN A 65 -5.12 10.37 -10.79
N TRP A 66 -5.52 10.42 -12.05
CA TRP A 66 -5.06 9.49 -13.09
C TRP A 66 -3.55 9.56 -13.30
N SER A 67 -3.03 10.77 -13.47
CA SER A 67 -1.62 11.02 -13.80
C SER A 67 -0.69 10.45 -12.73
N GLY A 68 -0.94 10.75 -11.46
CA GLY A 68 -0.15 10.23 -10.35
C GLY A 68 -0.17 8.70 -10.26
N LYS A 69 -1.34 8.08 -10.44
CA LYS A 69 -1.46 6.60 -10.44
C LYS A 69 -0.68 5.97 -11.60
N ILE A 70 -0.75 6.55 -12.80
CA ILE A 70 0.01 6.08 -13.97
C ILE A 70 1.52 6.21 -13.71
N TYR A 71 1.98 7.34 -13.17
CA TYR A 71 3.40 7.52 -12.84
C TYR A 71 3.89 6.52 -11.80
N SER A 72 3.10 6.27 -10.76
CA SER A 72 3.40 5.28 -9.72
C SER A 72 3.49 3.85 -10.30
N ILE A 73 2.54 3.46 -11.16
CA ILE A 73 2.55 2.16 -11.85
C ILE A 73 3.79 2.03 -12.76
N ILE A 74 4.07 3.04 -13.58
CA ILE A 74 5.26 3.03 -14.46
C ILE A 74 6.54 2.96 -13.62
N GLY A 75 6.62 3.71 -12.52
CA GLY A 75 7.76 3.67 -11.59
C GLY A 75 7.94 2.29 -10.95
N SER A 76 6.84 1.63 -10.57
CA SER A 76 6.85 0.27 -10.05
C SER A 76 7.31 -0.75 -11.09
N ILE A 77 6.84 -0.65 -12.33
CA ILE A 77 7.29 -1.50 -13.44
C ILE A 77 8.78 -1.27 -13.72
N LEU A 78 9.21 -0.01 -13.76
CA LEU A 78 10.62 0.35 -13.97
C LEU A 78 11.50 -0.21 -12.85
N PHE A 79 11.05 -0.12 -11.59
CA PHE A 79 11.72 -0.75 -10.47
C PHE A 79 11.90 -2.25 -10.67
N LEU A 80 10.87 -2.98 -11.11
CA LEU A 80 10.94 -4.42 -11.36
C LEU A 80 11.90 -4.77 -12.51
N VAL A 81 11.98 -3.93 -13.53
CA VAL A 81 12.89 -4.09 -14.68
C VAL A 81 14.34 -3.82 -14.29
N LEU A 82 14.59 -2.80 -13.45
CA LEU A 82 15.94 -2.40 -13.04
C LEU A 82 16.47 -3.25 -11.87
N TYR A 83 15.64 -3.47 -10.85
CA TYR A 83 16.00 -4.18 -9.62
C TYR A 83 15.74 -5.70 -9.75
N ARG A 84 16.49 -6.36 -10.65
CA ARG A 84 16.33 -7.79 -10.97
C ARG A 84 16.96 -8.75 -9.96
N LYS A 85 17.16 -8.33 -8.72
CA LYS A 85 17.79 -9.16 -7.67
C LYS A 85 16.94 -10.38 -7.31
N PHE A 86 15.61 -10.26 -7.41
CA PHE A 86 14.66 -11.32 -7.16
C PHE A 86 13.80 -11.61 -8.40
N LYS A 87 13.23 -12.81 -8.49
CA LYS A 87 12.35 -13.17 -9.61
C LYS A 87 10.98 -12.54 -9.41
N LEU A 88 10.20 -12.29 -10.46
CA LEU A 88 8.85 -11.71 -10.36
C LEU A 88 7.93 -12.47 -9.39
N LYS A 89 8.05 -13.80 -9.33
CA LYS A 89 7.33 -14.65 -8.37
C LYS A 89 7.63 -14.35 -6.90
N ASP A 90 8.80 -13.78 -6.60
CA ASP A 90 9.20 -13.38 -5.25
C ASP A 90 8.55 -12.05 -4.83
N TYR A 91 8.01 -11.31 -5.80
CA TYR A 91 7.16 -10.15 -5.62
C TYR A 91 5.68 -10.50 -5.80
N PHE A 92 5.30 -11.79 -5.72
CA PHE A 92 3.90 -12.22 -5.86
C PHE A 92 3.19 -11.84 -7.17
N LEU A 93 3.92 -11.34 -8.18
CA LEU A 93 3.41 -11.00 -9.49
C LEU A 93 3.38 -12.26 -10.37
N THR A 94 2.24 -12.93 -10.41
CA THR A 94 2.02 -14.17 -11.18
C THR A 94 0.58 -14.27 -11.67
N PHE A 95 0.41 -14.71 -12.92
CA PHE A 95 -0.92 -15.07 -13.47
C PHE A 95 -1.38 -16.47 -13.05
N LYS A 96 -0.49 -17.28 -12.45
CA LYS A 96 -0.83 -18.63 -11.98
C LYS A 96 -1.44 -18.57 -10.57
N GLN A 97 -2.74 -18.83 -10.47
CA GLN A 97 -3.43 -19.02 -9.19
C GLN A 97 -3.39 -20.50 -8.75
N LYS A 98 -3.26 -20.74 -7.43
CA LYS A 98 -3.31 -22.10 -6.86
C LYS A 98 -4.78 -22.52 -6.67
N SER A 99 -5.11 -23.80 -6.88
CA SER A 99 -6.50 -24.29 -6.77
C SER A 99 -7.16 -24.02 -5.41
N ILE A 100 -6.38 -24.02 -4.33
CA ILE A 100 -6.84 -23.67 -2.96
C ILE A 100 -7.35 -22.22 -2.88
N PHE A 101 -6.79 -21.31 -3.66
CA PHE A 101 -7.24 -19.92 -3.73
C PHE A 101 -8.65 -19.82 -4.31
N LEU A 102 -9.04 -20.68 -5.26
CA LEU A 102 -10.39 -20.63 -5.82
C LEU A 102 -11.46 -20.95 -4.76
N LYS A 103 -11.17 -21.84 -3.81
CA LYS A 103 -12.13 -22.22 -2.76
C LYS A 103 -12.23 -21.18 -1.64
N ASN A 104 -11.08 -20.71 -1.14
CA ASN A 104 -11.04 -19.81 0.02
C ASN A 104 -10.96 -18.32 -0.37
N GLY A 105 -10.34 -18.00 -1.50
CA GLY A 105 -10.16 -16.65 -2.00
C GLY A 105 -11.47 -16.02 -2.46
N ILE A 106 -12.38 -16.78 -3.09
CA ILE A 106 -13.72 -16.28 -3.43
C ILE A 106 -14.47 -15.85 -2.16
N LEU A 107 -14.40 -16.66 -1.09
CA LEU A 107 -15.02 -16.31 0.18
C LEU A 107 -14.43 -15.02 0.76
N ILE A 108 -13.10 -14.88 0.76
CA ILE A 108 -12.40 -13.67 1.23
C ILE A 108 -12.85 -12.43 0.41
N VAL A 109 -12.86 -12.53 -0.92
CA VAL A 109 -13.30 -11.44 -1.80
C VAL A 109 -14.75 -11.06 -1.52
N ILE A 110 -15.65 -12.04 -1.41
CA ILE A 110 -17.07 -11.79 -1.10
C ILE A 110 -17.22 -11.13 0.28
N SER A 111 -16.53 -11.63 1.31
CA SER A 111 -16.58 -11.02 2.65
C SER A 111 -16.11 -9.57 2.64
N ILE A 112 -15.04 -9.28 1.90
CA ILE A 112 -14.53 -7.91 1.71
C ILE A 112 -15.54 -7.03 0.98
N LEU A 113 -16.15 -7.51 -0.11
CA LEU A 113 -17.16 -6.75 -0.83
C LEU A 113 -18.38 -6.46 0.04
N ILE A 114 -18.82 -7.44 0.85
CA ILE A 114 -19.92 -7.24 1.81
C ILE A 114 -19.55 -6.19 2.85
N ILE A 115 -18.34 -6.28 3.43
CA ILE A 115 -17.84 -5.29 4.38
C ILE A 115 -17.81 -3.90 3.73
N GLN A 116 -17.28 -3.77 2.51
CA GLN A 116 -17.23 -2.51 1.77
C GLN A 116 -18.63 -1.94 1.53
N VAL A 117 -19.60 -2.77 1.13
CA VAL A 117 -21.00 -2.36 0.92
C VAL A 117 -21.63 -1.90 2.23
N ILE A 118 -21.42 -2.62 3.34
CA ILE A 118 -21.94 -2.23 4.66
C ILE A 118 -21.36 -0.88 5.06
N PHE A 119 -20.04 -0.68 4.93
CA PHE A 119 -19.40 0.59 5.29
C PHE A 119 -19.79 1.73 4.36
N THR A 120 -19.98 1.47 3.07
CA THR A 120 -20.43 2.49 2.12
C THR A 120 -21.88 2.87 2.39
N THR A 121 -22.77 1.91 2.59
CA THR A 121 -24.20 2.18 2.84
C THR A 121 -24.41 2.83 4.21
N THR A 122 -23.77 2.35 5.26
CA THR A 122 -23.81 3.02 6.58
C THR A 122 -23.13 4.39 6.52
N GLY A 123 -21.99 4.50 5.84
CA GLY A 123 -21.30 5.77 5.58
C GLY A 123 -22.19 6.78 4.87
N THR A 124 -22.91 6.41 3.81
CA THR A 124 -23.85 7.30 3.11
C THR A 124 -25.10 7.63 3.94
N LEU A 125 -25.48 6.78 4.89
CA LEU A 125 -26.59 7.04 5.81
C LEU A 125 -26.19 8.01 6.95
N PHE A 126 -24.91 8.09 7.29
CA PHE A 126 -24.38 8.93 8.39
C PHE A 126 -23.55 10.14 7.90
N PHE A 127 -23.04 10.11 6.68
CA PHE A 127 -22.18 11.12 6.07
C PHE A 127 -22.65 11.40 4.64
N ASP A 128 -23.08 12.64 4.42
CA ASP A 128 -23.60 13.14 3.15
C ASP A 128 -22.48 13.13 2.09
N SER A 129 -22.36 12.03 1.35
CA SER A 129 -21.32 11.84 0.34
C SER A 129 -21.98 11.72 -1.04
N THR A 130 -22.33 12.88 -1.58
CA THR A 130 -22.96 13.09 -2.89
C THR A 130 -21.98 12.93 -4.06
N THR A 131 -21.07 11.96 -4.00
CA THR A 131 -20.15 11.72 -5.13
C THR A 131 -20.97 11.17 -6.30
N GLU A 132 -21.18 12.00 -7.32
CA GLU A 132 -21.91 11.60 -8.51
C GLU A 132 -21.19 10.42 -9.18
N TRP A 133 -21.91 9.31 -9.31
CA TRP A 133 -21.45 8.11 -10.01
C TRP A 133 -21.40 8.38 -11.52
N ASN A 134 -20.33 9.05 -11.97
CA ASN A 134 -20.04 9.24 -13.39
C ASN A 134 -19.13 8.12 -13.93
N SER A 135 -19.10 7.95 -15.25
CA SER A 135 -18.31 6.90 -15.91
C SER A 135 -16.81 7.01 -15.60
N GLU A 136 -16.30 8.23 -15.42
CA GLU A 136 -14.92 8.47 -15.01
C GLU A 136 -14.63 7.87 -13.62
N THR A 137 -15.49 8.13 -12.64
CA THR A 137 -15.35 7.65 -11.26
C THR A 137 -15.40 6.13 -11.21
N ILE A 138 -16.32 5.52 -11.95
CA ILE A 138 -16.44 4.06 -12.04
C ILE A 138 -15.15 3.47 -12.64
N LEU A 139 -14.69 4.01 -13.76
CA LEU A 139 -13.49 3.50 -14.43
C LEU A 139 -12.24 3.68 -13.56
N PHE A 140 -12.09 4.83 -12.92
CA PHE A 140 -10.96 5.11 -12.04
C PHE A 140 -10.92 4.15 -10.85
N GLN A 141 -12.01 4.06 -10.09
CA GLN A 141 -12.09 3.26 -8.87
C GLN A 141 -11.94 1.75 -9.16
N LEU A 142 -12.43 1.28 -10.31
CA LEU A 142 -12.28 -0.13 -10.72
C LEU A 142 -10.87 -0.50 -11.16
N THR A 143 -10.03 0.46 -11.55
CA THR A 143 -8.75 0.15 -12.22
C THR A 143 -7.55 0.69 -11.45
N MET A 144 -7.47 2.00 -11.27
CA MET A 144 -6.22 2.67 -10.93
C MET A 144 -5.73 2.37 -9.51
N PRO A 145 -6.55 2.49 -8.43
CA PRO A 145 -6.09 2.18 -7.08
C PRO A 145 -5.65 0.71 -6.94
N GLY A 146 -6.48 -0.22 -7.45
CA GLY A 146 -6.22 -1.66 -7.34
C GLY A 146 -4.92 -2.07 -8.03
N ILE A 147 -4.68 -1.62 -9.26
CA ILE A 147 -3.45 -1.98 -9.99
C ILE A 147 -2.21 -1.40 -9.28
N ASP A 148 -2.24 -0.12 -8.93
CA ASP A 148 -1.12 0.58 -8.30
C ASP A 148 -0.76 -0.04 -6.93
N GLU A 149 -1.76 -0.18 -6.05
CA GLU A 149 -1.54 -0.58 -4.67
C GLU A 149 -1.17 -2.06 -4.55
N GLU A 150 -1.71 -2.94 -5.41
CA GLU A 150 -1.30 -4.33 -5.46
C GLU A 150 0.16 -4.48 -5.90
N ILE A 151 0.61 -3.76 -6.94
CA ILE A 151 2.00 -3.84 -7.39
C ILE A 151 2.95 -3.26 -6.33
N ALA A 152 2.63 -2.10 -5.77
CA ALA A 152 3.53 -1.41 -4.85
C ALA A 152 3.59 -2.08 -3.47
N PHE A 153 2.43 -2.31 -2.82
CA PHE A 153 2.37 -2.81 -1.43
C PHE A 153 2.50 -4.32 -1.36
N ARG A 154 1.67 -5.07 -2.10
CA ARG A 154 1.61 -6.54 -2.02
C ARG A 154 2.69 -7.18 -2.88
N GLY A 155 3.06 -6.51 -3.96
CA GLY A 155 4.13 -6.97 -4.83
C GLY A 155 5.51 -6.64 -4.29
N ILE A 156 5.93 -5.39 -4.50
CA ILE A 156 7.30 -4.94 -4.29
C ILE A 156 7.64 -4.87 -2.80
N MET A 157 6.90 -4.08 -2.03
CA MET A 157 7.21 -3.81 -0.63
C MET A 157 7.14 -5.07 0.24
N LEU A 158 6.06 -5.84 0.15
CA LEU A 158 5.91 -7.11 0.85
C LEU A 158 6.96 -8.13 0.41
N GLY A 159 7.19 -8.23 -0.90
CA GLY A 159 8.22 -9.10 -1.48
C GLY A 159 9.62 -8.82 -0.94
N LEU A 160 10.01 -7.54 -0.82
CA LEU A 160 11.28 -7.12 -0.23
C LEU A 160 11.37 -7.50 1.26
N LEU A 161 10.34 -7.18 2.04
CA LEU A 161 10.35 -7.41 3.49
C LEU A 161 10.37 -8.90 3.85
N ILE A 162 9.68 -9.76 3.10
CA ILE A 162 9.71 -11.22 3.33
C ILE A 162 11.12 -11.80 3.19
N LYS A 163 12.01 -11.18 2.41
CA LYS A 163 13.40 -11.66 2.25
C LYS A 163 14.28 -11.40 3.47
N VAL A 164 13.95 -10.41 4.29
CA VAL A 164 14.81 -9.95 5.39
C VAL A 164 14.19 -10.15 6.77
N LEU A 165 12.87 -10.21 6.87
CA LEU A 165 12.17 -10.39 8.14
C LEU A 165 12.06 -11.87 8.51
N ARG A 166 11.75 -12.12 9.79
CA ARG A 166 11.40 -13.45 10.29
C ARG A 166 10.13 -13.96 9.60
N SER A 167 9.98 -15.28 9.49
CA SER A 167 8.85 -15.88 8.77
C SER A 167 7.52 -15.89 9.53
N ASN A 168 7.54 -15.69 10.85
CA ASN A 168 6.35 -15.61 11.69
C ASN A 168 6.65 -14.87 12.99
N ILE A 169 5.65 -14.14 13.46
CA ILE A 169 5.53 -13.71 14.85
C ILE A 169 4.96 -14.89 15.63
N ARG A 170 5.62 -15.26 16.72
CA ARG A 170 5.14 -16.28 17.65
C ARG A 170 4.80 -15.64 18.99
N VAL A 171 3.59 -15.87 19.46
CA VAL A 171 3.14 -15.47 20.79
C VAL A 171 2.67 -16.74 21.50
N PHE A 172 3.23 -17.02 22.68
CA PHE A 172 2.99 -18.27 23.41
C PHE A 172 3.18 -19.55 22.56
N GLY A 173 4.13 -19.53 21.62
CA GLY A 173 4.42 -20.67 20.72
C GLY A 173 3.51 -20.78 19.50
N ILE A 174 2.42 -20.02 19.43
CA ILE A 174 1.47 -20.01 18.31
C ILE A 174 1.95 -19.03 17.23
N LYS A 175 1.97 -19.49 15.96
CA LYS A 175 2.27 -18.62 14.81
C LYS A 175 1.05 -17.76 14.52
N ILE A 176 1.19 -16.44 14.68
CA ILE A 176 0.08 -15.49 14.47
C ILE A 176 0.09 -14.96 13.04
N ILE A 177 1.12 -14.21 12.67
CA ILE A 177 1.17 -13.49 11.40
C ILE A 177 2.61 -13.37 10.91
N ASN A 178 2.79 -13.22 9.59
CA ASN A 178 4.07 -12.85 9.02
C ASN A 178 4.35 -11.37 9.34
N PRO A 179 5.49 -11.01 9.96
CA PRO A 179 5.83 -9.62 10.23
C PRO A 179 5.84 -8.72 9.00
N ALA A 180 6.19 -9.26 7.83
CA ALA A 180 6.18 -8.49 6.59
C ALA A 180 4.76 -8.05 6.22
N ILE A 181 3.78 -8.95 6.33
CA ILE A 181 2.35 -8.64 6.11
C ILE A 181 1.90 -7.57 7.10
N LEU A 182 2.21 -7.74 8.39
CA LEU A 182 1.84 -6.77 9.42
C LEU A 182 2.41 -5.37 9.12
N ILE A 183 3.69 -5.30 8.79
CA ILE A 183 4.39 -4.04 8.54
C ILE A 183 3.87 -3.36 7.27
N THR A 184 3.70 -4.08 6.17
CA THR A 184 3.13 -3.49 4.95
C THR A 184 1.70 -3.04 5.15
N SER A 185 0.92 -3.76 5.98
CA SER A 185 -0.46 -3.38 6.31
C SER A 185 -0.53 -2.12 7.16
N ILE A 186 0.33 -2.00 8.18
CA ILE A 186 0.41 -0.77 8.99
C ILE A 186 0.84 0.39 8.10
N LEU A 187 1.84 0.21 7.23
CA LEU A 187 2.28 1.26 6.31
C LEU A 187 1.16 1.69 5.36
N PHE A 188 0.40 0.73 4.81
CA PHE A 188 -0.77 1.00 4.00
C PHE A 188 -1.81 1.81 4.79
N GLY A 189 -2.10 1.41 6.03
CA GLY A 189 -2.91 2.18 6.98
C GLY A 189 -2.43 3.61 7.17
N LEU A 190 -1.12 3.80 7.39
CA LEU A 190 -0.53 5.12 7.59
C LEU A 190 -0.70 6.00 6.35
N VAL A 191 -0.51 5.47 5.15
CA VAL A 191 -0.65 6.27 3.91
C VAL A 191 -2.08 6.81 3.72
N HIS A 192 -3.10 6.14 4.25
CA HIS A 192 -4.48 6.59 4.17
C HIS A 192 -4.99 7.35 5.41
N GLY A 193 -4.39 7.10 6.57
CA GLY A 193 -4.85 7.67 7.84
C GLY A 193 -3.98 8.81 8.39
N PHE A 194 -2.71 8.89 8.02
CA PHE A 194 -1.76 9.87 8.55
C PHE A 194 -1.47 10.96 7.51
N TYR A 195 -1.65 12.23 7.90
CA TYR A 195 -1.41 13.39 7.04
C TYR A 195 -0.88 14.59 7.84
N ILE A 196 -0.26 15.53 7.15
CA ILE A 196 0.21 16.81 7.68
C ILE A 196 -0.62 17.93 7.05
N THR A 197 -1.21 18.77 7.89
CA THR A 197 -1.99 19.92 7.42
C THR A 197 -1.10 21.00 6.79
N ASP A 198 -1.70 21.98 6.13
CA ASP A 198 -0.96 23.14 5.61
C ASP A 198 -0.33 23.99 6.73
N SER A 199 -0.85 23.91 7.95
CA SER A 199 -0.28 24.52 9.16
C SER A 199 0.83 23.68 9.82
N PHE A 200 1.26 22.57 9.20
CA PHE A 200 2.24 21.61 9.74
C PHE A 200 1.78 20.89 11.02
N GLU A 201 0.47 20.75 11.21
CA GLU A 201 -0.09 19.95 12.29
C GLU A 201 -0.23 18.48 11.87
N ILE A 202 -0.10 17.57 12.84
CA ILE A 202 -0.27 16.14 12.60
C ILE A 202 -1.76 15.80 12.65
N GLY A 203 -2.29 15.37 11.52
CA GLY A 203 -3.63 14.81 11.38
C GLY A 203 -3.60 13.29 11.36
N PHE A 204 -4.54 12.66 12.07
CA PHE A 204 -4.68 11.21 12.05
C PHE A 204 -6.15 10.78 12.02
N ASN A 205 -6.57 10.20 10.90
CA ASN A 205 -7.86 9.57 10.73
C ASN A 205 -7.77 8.09 11.16
N ILE A 206 -8.18 7.84 12.41
CA ILE A 206 -8.20 6.51 13.03
C ILE A 206 -9.01 5.51 12.18
N PHE A 207 -10.16 5.93 11.66
CA PHE A 207 -11.02 5.05 10.89
C PHE A 207 -10.34 4.64 9.58
N ALA A 208 -9.86 5.60 8.78
CA ALA A 208 -9.16 5.33 7.53
C ALA A 208 -7.93 4.44 7.74
N PHE A 209 -7.17 4.70 8.81
CA PHE A 209 -6.01 3.89 9.19
C PHE A 209 -6.39 2.42 9.44
N PHE A 210 -7.30 2.16 10.39
CA PHE A 210 -7.64 0.79 10.77
C PHE A 210 -8.39 0.04 9.67
N PHE A 211 -9.23 0.74 8.91
CA PHE A 211 -9.97 0.17 7.79
C PHE A 211 -9.01 -0.35 6.71
N THR A 212 -8.13 0.51 6.22
CA THR A 212 -7.17 0.14 5.16
C THR A 212 -6.10 -0.82 5.67
N MET A 213 -5.62 -0.69 6.91
CA MET A 213 -4.72 -1.66 7.53
C MET A 213 -5.35 -3.06 7.56
N SER A 214 -6.64 -3.17 7.88
CA SER A 214 -7.35 -4.46 7.91
C SER A 214 -7.38 -5.11 6.52
N PHE A 215 -7.64 -4.35 5.46
CA PHE A 215 -7.50 -4.87 4.09
C PHE A 215 -6.07 -5.31 3.78
N GLY A 216 -5.06 -4.55 4.22
CA GLY A 216 -3.67 -4.97 4.12
C GLY A 216 -3.42 -6.36 4.71
N ILE A 217 -3.99 -6.63 5.88
CA ILE A 217 -3.82 -7.91 6.60
C ILE A 217 -4.56 -9.04 5.88
N PHE A 218 -5.76 -8.81 5.37
CA PHE A 218 -6.55 -9.85 4.71
C PHE A 218 -6.07 -10.18 3.29
N TRP A 219 -5.46 -9.21 2.59
CA TRP A 219 -4.95 -9.38 1.22
C TRP A 219 -3.47 -9.79 1.13
N GLY A 220 -2.68 -9.63 2.21
CA GLY A 220 -1.25 -9.97 2.25
C GLY A 220 -0.94 -11.44 2.53
#